data_AF-A0A1V5T4E2-F1
#
_entry.id   AF-A0A1V5T4E2-F1
#
_cell.length_a   1.000
_cell.length_b   1.000
_cell.length_c   1.000
_cell.angle_alpha   90.00
_cell.angle_beta   90.00
_cell.angle_gamma   90.00
#
_symmetry.space_group_name_H-M   'P 1'
#
loop_
_entity.id
_entity.type
_entity.pdbx_description
1 polymer ?
#
loop_
_entity_poly.entity_id
_entity_poly.type
_entity_poly.pdbx_seq_one_letter_code
_entity_poly.pdbx_strand_id
1 'polypeptide(L)'
;MVDNVTLSLREIENYRGQGKGKPSGKYLRFFCPIHGGDHQRSFQLNLETGHFKCFTCGAWGYLEESKKEWRKDKIQPYHEPIPKPEEVKPRPELRLILEELQKALKGSWGEKYLERRKIPLSIAQSCGIGYAESGKWPHLGKDGKPIYQWKWGRLVFPHTNLQGEIINLYGRAVGSDEKTPKEIRHDHLPGHKGVFNAQVLNSQTVFICEGGFDALSLMAAGYKNSCAVFGVNGLRWSWVKAQRVVFCFDQDTAGSQWKALAKEGARLGKEIYFLPGEVFHGYKDLNELWVKKEKIDIGEWKDPEVITRLPGGESEIMATIQETYKVISGMYQPGFLAWCEKNNPKKYQEIEELQGCIEEAAENKDLGKLKVELNKLVDLFKRR
;
A
#
# COMPACT_ATOMS: atom_id res chain seq x y z
N MET A 1 20.35 -7.76 -27.31
CA MET A 1 20.68 -6.48 -26.67
C MET A 1 20.64 -5.45 -27.79
N VAL A 2 19.68 -4.54 -27.75
CA VAL A 2 19.60 -3.45 -28.72
C VAL A 2 19.64 -2.18 -27.89
N ASP A 3 20.76 -1.47 -28.02
CA ASP A 3 21.17 -0.43 -27.08
C ASP A 3 20.30 0.83 -27.20
N ASN A 4 20.13 1.51 -26.06
CA ASN A 4 19.63 2.88 -25.97
C ASN A 4 20.69 3.82 -26.53
N VAL A 5 20.52 4.25 -27.77
CA VAL A 5 21.51 5.07 -28.49
C VAL A 5 21.13 6.55 -28.38
N THR A 6 22.11 7.42 -28.18
CA THR A 6 21.90 8.87 -28.29
C THR A 6 22.51 9.34 -29.62
N LEU A 7 21.73 10.06 -30.42
CA LEU A 7 22.14 10.65 -31.71
C LEU A 7 21.70 12.10 -31.75
N SER A 8 22.50 13.00 -32.30
CA SER A 8 22.06 14.36 -32.62
C SER A 8 21.19 14.37 -33.89
N LEU A 9 20.35 15.40 -34.03
CA LEU A 9 19.55 15.56 -35.25
C LEU A 9 20.46 15.67 -36.48
N ARG A 10 21.59 16.37 -36.33
CA ARG A 10 22.57 16.57 -37.38
C ARG A 10 23.21 15.26 -37.86
N GLU A 11 23.50 14.31 -36.96
CA GLU A 11 24.03 13.00 -37.34
C GLU A 11 23.03 12.20 -38.18
N ILE A 12 21.75 12.27 -37.82
CA ILE A 12 20.67 11.60 -38.57
C ILE A 12 20.50 12.24 -39.96
N GLU A 13 20.45 13.57 -40.05
CA GLU A 13 20.26 14.28 -41.33
C GLU A 13 21.46 14.14 -42.28
N ASN A 14 22.68 14.10 -41.74
CA ASN A 14 23.91 13.96 -42.51
C ASN A 14 24.17 12.52 -42.98
N TYR A 15 23.57 11.52 -42.32
CA TYR A 15 23.76 10.13 -42.71
C TYR A 15 23.32 9.92 -44.17
N ARG A 16 24.31 9.68 -45.04
CA ARG A 16 24.15 9.58 -46.50
C ARG A 16 23.47 10.79 -47.16
N GLY A 17 23.64 11.99 -46.59
CA GLY A 17 23.10 13.23 -47.17
C GLY A 17 21.58 13.21 -47.32
N GLN A 18 20.88 12.49 -46.45
CA GLN A 18 19.43 12.31 -46.55
C GLN A 18 18.62 13.56 -46.17
N GLY A 19 19.28 14.61 -45.66
CA GLY A 19 18.69 15.92 -45.36
C GLY A 19 17.64 15.81 -44.26
N LYS A 20 16.60 16.64 -44.32
CA LYS A 20 15.53 16.74 -43.31
C LYS A 20 14.62 15.50 -43.20
N GLY A 21 14.98 14.39 -43.82
CA GLY A 21 14.18 13.17 -43.85
C GLY A 21 12.89 13.29 -44.67
N LYS A 22 12.08 12.24 -44.67
CA LYS A 22 10.78 12.21 -45.34
C LYS A 22 9.64 12.29 -44.32
N PRO A 23 8.71 13.26 -44.44
CA PRO A 23 7.56 13.34 -43.55
C PRO A 23 6.69 12.08 -43.58
N SER A 24 6.18 11.70 -42.42
CA SER A 24 5.23 10.60 -42.22
C SER A 24 4.33 10.93 -41.02
N GLY A 25 3.24 11.65 -41.30
CA GLY A 25 2.40 12.25 -40.26
C GLY A 25 3.20 13.21 -39.39
N LYS A 26 3.15 13.03 -38.07
CA LYS A 26 3.93 13.81 -37.09
C LYS A 26 5.41 13.39 -36.97
N TYR A 27 5.84 12.39 -37.75
CA TYR A 27 7.19 11.84 -37.68
C TYR A 27 8.00 12.15 -38.94
N LEU A 28 9.33 12.09 -38.83
CA LEU A 28 10.26 12.07 -39.94
C LEU A 28 10.85 10.67 -40.12
N ARG A 29 11.05 10.26 -41.38
CA ARG A 29 11.62 8.96 -41.75
C ARG A 29 12.99 9.11 -42.41
N PHE A 30 13.94 8.35 -41.89
CA PHE A 30 15.33 8.34 -42.27
C PHE A 30 15.80 6.91 -42.56
N PHE A 31 16.84 6.80 -43.36
CA PHE A 31 17.72 5.64 -43.36
C PHE A 31 18.43 5.55 -42.02
N CYS A 32 18.57 4.34 -41.50
CA CYS A 32 19.07 4.13 -40.16
C CYS A 32 20.61 4.22 -40.15
N PRO A 33 21.19 5.18 -39.40
CA PRO A 33 22.65 5.28 -39.26
C PRO A 33 23.24 4.14 -38.42
N ILE A 34 22.42 3.45 -37.62
CA ILE A 34 22.88 2.45 -36.64
C ILE A 34 23.16 1.10 -37.31
N HIS A 35 22.23 0.58 -38.11
CA HIS A 35 22.48 -0.66 -38.87
C HIS A 35 22.92 -0.42 -40.31
N GLY A 36 23.12 0.83 -40.70
CA GLY A 36 23.64 1.18 -42.02
C GLY A 36 22.65 0.99 -43.19
N GLY A 37 21.35 0.78 -42.93
CA GLY A 37 20.38 0.47 -43.98
C GLY A 37 20.16 1.59 -44.99
N ASP A 38 20.04 1.24 -46.27
CA ASP A 38 19.94 2.18 -47.40
C ASP A 38 18.83 1.86 -48.41
N HIS A 39 18.06 0.80 -48.17
CA HIS A 39 16.96 0.38 -49.04
C HIS A 39 15.60 0.89 -48.56
N GLN A 40 15.41 1.04 -47.25
CA GLN A 40 14.17 1.52 -46.65
C GLN A 40 14.41 2.52 -45.51
N ARG A 41 13.57 3.55 -45.43
CA ARG A 41 13.60 4.54 -44.35
C ARG A 41 12.96 3.98 -43.08
N SER A 42 13.66 3.04 -42.45
CA SER A 42 13.21 2.31 -41.28
C SER A 42 13.39 3.09 -39.97
N PHE A 43 14.13 4.19 -39.97
CA PHE A 43 14.37 5.03 -38.80
C PHE A 43 13.31 6.12 -38.72
N GLN A 44 12.53 6.15 -37.65
CA GLN A 44 11.48 7.13 -37.42
C GLN A 44 11.87 8.04 -36.26
N LEU A 45 11.73 9.35 -36.45
CA LEU A 45 12.03 10.38 -35.46
C LEU A 45 10.79 11.23 -35.20
N ASN A 46 10.49 11.53 -33.94
CA ASN A 46 9.55 12.56 -33.54
C ASN A 46 10.34 13.83 -33.16
N LEU A 47 10.18 14.91 -33.93
CA LEU A 47 10.88 16.18 -33.64
C LEU A 47 10.35 16.89 -32.39
N GLU A 48 9.09 16.65 -32.01
CA GLU A 48 8.50 17.27 -30.83
C GLU A 48 9.09 16.70 -29.53
N THR A 49 9.31 15.38 -29.50
CA THR A 49 9.78 14.69 -28.29
C THR A 49 11.26 14.31 -28.35
N GLY A 50 11.89 14.39 -29.52
CA GLY A 50 13.23 13.90 -29.80
C GLY A 50 13.37 12.38 -29.83
N HIS A 51 12.30 11.60 -29.63
CA HIS A 51 12.37 10.15 -29.59
C HIS A 51 12.51 9.56 -31.01
N PHE A 52 13.36 8.55 -31.17
CA PHE A 52 13.50 7.80 -32.42
C PHE A 52 13.48 6.28 -32.22
N LYS A 53 13.06 5.55 -33.26
CA LYS A 53 13.09 4.09 -33.34
C LYS A 53 13.37 3.61 -34.77
N CYS A 54 14.20 2.59 -34.91
CA CYS A 54 14.39 1.85 -36.16
C CYS A 54 13.55 0.58 -36.18
N PHE A 55 12.64 0.48 -37.14
CA PHE A 55 11.77 -0.69 -37.32
C PHE A 55 12.46 -1.89 -37.97
N THR A 56 13.75 -1.79 -38.32
CA THR A 56 14.52 -2.91 -38.89
C THR A 56 15.50 -3.50 -37.88
N CYS A 57 16.34 -2.69 -37.25
CA CYS A 57 17.34 -3.19 -36.29
C CYS A 57 16.90 -3.07 -34.83
N GLY A 58 15.74 -2.50 -34.55
CA GLY A 58 15.21 -2.29 -33.21
C GLY A 58 15.83 -1.12 -32.43
N ALA A 59 16.87 -0.47 -32.96
CA ALA A 59 17.58 0.59 -32.25
C ALA A 59 16.66 1.77 -31.94
N TRP A 60 16.73 2.28 -30.72
CA TRP A 60 15.85 3.35 -30.23
C TRP A 60 16.60 4.28 -29.28
N GLY A 61 16.03 5.48 -29.05
CA GLY A 61 16.62 6.46 -28.15
C GLY A 61 16.07 7.87 -28.34
N TYR A 62 16.82 8.87 -27.88
CA TYR A 62 16.45 10.28 -27.94
C TYR A 62 17.53 11.14 -28.58
N LEU A 63 17.09 12.25 -29.19
CA LEU A 63 17.98 13.32 -29.64
C LEU A 63 18.79 13.88 -28.46
N GLU A 64 20.07 14.12 -28.68
CA GLU A 64 20.95 14.71 -27.67
C GLU A 64 20.40 16.07 -27.18
N GLU A 65 19.85 16.85 -28.10
CA GLU A 65 19.28 18.16 -27.89
C GLU A 65 18.03 18.08 -26.98
N SER A 66 17.15 17.10 -27.23
CA SER A 66 15.92 16.89 -26.47
C SER A 66 16.17 16.29 -25.09
N LYS A 67 17.29 15.58 -24.89
CA LYS A 67 17.68 15.00 -23.58
C LYS A 67 18.00 16.07 -22.53
N LYS A 68 18.40 17.28 -22.96
CA LYS A 68 18.73 18.43 -22.08
C LYS A 68 17.50 19.27 -21.71
N GLU A 69 16.54 19.45 -22.63
CA GLU A 69 15.29 20.20 -22.38
C GLU A 69 14.22 19.38 -21.65
N TRP A 70 14.13 18.07 -21.90
CA TRP A 70 13.20 17.18 -21.19
C TRP A 70 13.40 17.19 -19.66
N ARG A 71 14.63 17.43 -19.19
CA ARG A 71 14.98 17.47 -17.76
C ARG A 71 14.42 18.67 -17.00
N LYS A 72 14.01 19.76 -17.65
CA LYS A 72 13.64 21.00 -16.95
C LYS A 72 12.13 21.15 -16.72
N ASP A 73 11.29 20.72 -17.66
CA ASP A 73 9.89 21.17 -17.68
C ASP A 73 8.84 20.12 -17.26
N LYS A 74 9.22 18.89 -16.90
CA LYS A 74 8.25 17.83 -16.53
C LYS A 74 8.53 17.03 -15.25
N ILE A 75 9.25 17.61 -14.29
CA ILE A 75 9.13 17.17 -12.89
C ILE A 75 7.96 17.93 -12.25
N GLN A 76 6.73 17.62 -12.66
CA GLN A 76 5.60 17.76 -11.74
C GLN A 76 5.36 16.37 -11.16
N PRO A 77 5.49 16.18 -9.83
CA PRO A 77 5.21 14.89 -9.22
C PRO A 77 3.78 14.47 -9.56
N TYR A 78 3.64 13.35 -10.27
CA TYR A 78 2.35 12.70 -10.47
C TYR A 78 1.75 12.38 -9.10
N HIS A 79 0.70 13.10 -8.74
CA HIS A 79 -0.16 12.75 -7.61
C HIS A 79 -1.29 11.89 -8.17
N GLU A 80 -1.31 10.61 -7.79
CA GLU A 80 -2.48 9.76 -7.95
C GLU A 80 -3.68 10.51 -7.31
N PRO A 81 -4.79 10.74 -8.04
CA PRO A 81 -5.94 11.43 -7.47
C PRO A 81 -6.36 10.73 -6.19
N ILE A 82 -6.35 11.45 -5.06
CA ILE A 82 -6.79 10.90 -3.78
C ILE A 82 -8.22 10.42 -3.99
N PRO A 83 -8.51 9.12 -3.81
CA PRO A 83 -9.86 8.60 -3.93
C PRO A 83 -10.78 9.43 -3.04
N LYS A 84 -11.95 9.83 -3.56
CA LYS A 84 -12.95 10.51 -2.72
C LYS A 84 -13.18 9.65 -1.48
N PRO A 85 -13.13 10.24 -0.26
CA PRO A 85 -13.34 9.48 0.96
C PRO A 85 -14.65 8.71 0.87
N GLU A 86 -14.58 7.39 1.01
CA GLU A 86 -15.78 6.58 1.15
C GLU A 86 -16.51 7.04 2.42
N GLU A 87 -17.76 7.47 2.27
CA GLU A 87 -18.57 7.97 3.37
C GLU A 87 -19.07 6.79 4.21
N VAL A 88 -18.45 6.57 5.36
CA VAL A 88 -18.85 5.51 6.28
C VAL A 88 -19.94 6.03 7.21
N LYS A 89 -21.15 5.49 7.07
CA LYS A 89 -22.32 5.91 7.84
C LYS A 89 -22.29 5.32 9.26
N PRO A 90 -22.54 6.13 10.30
CA PRO A 90 -22.79 5.65 11.66
C PRO A 90 -23.97 4.70 11.74
N ARG A 91 -23.90 3.80 12.72
CA ARG A 91 -24.90 2.79 13.05
C ARG A 91 -25.40 3.00 14.48
N PRO A 92 -26.29 3.99 14.71
CA PRO A 92 -26.75 4.34 16.04
C PRO A 92 -27.48 3.19 16.75
N GLU A 93 -28.03 2.23 16.00
CA GLU A 93 -28.67 1.04 16.57
C GLU A 93 -27.69 0.15 17.35
N LEU A 94 -26.39 0.17 17.00
CA LEU A 94 -25.36 -0.57 17.72
C LEU A 94 -24.99 0.06 19.06
N ARG A 95 -25.35 1.33 19.31
CA ARG A 95 -25.01 2.05 20.52
C ARG A 95 -25.63 1.39 21.76
N LEU A 96 -26.93 1.13 21.70
CA LEU A 96 -27.66 0.48 22.80
C LEU A 96 -27.17 -0.95 23.04
N ILE A 97 -26.88 -1.68 21.95
CA ILE A 97 -26.33 -3.03 22.05
C ILE A 97 -24.96 -2.99 22.76
N LEU A 98 -24.08 -2.08 22.36
CA LEU A 98 -22.76 -1.95 22.96
C LEU A 98 -22.84 -1.57 24.45
N GLU A 99 -23.75 -0.68 24.85
CA GLU A 99 -23.95 -0.31 26.26
C GLU A 99 -24.29 -1.53 27.13
N GLU A 100 -25.14 -2.44 26.64
CA GLU A 100 -25.45 -3.68 27.35
C GLU A 100 -24.23 -4.62 27.42
N LEU A 101 -23.47 -4.75 26.34
CA LEU A 101 -22.24 -5.55 26.31
C LEU A 101 -21.16 -4.97 27.25
N GLN A 102 -21.09 -3.65 27.39
CA GLN A 102 -20.17 -2.97 28.32
C GLN A 102 -20.52 -3.26 29.77
N LYS A 103 -21.81 -3.23 30.13
CA LYS A 103 -22.28 -3.62 31.48
C LYS A 103 -21.90 -5.06 31.80
N ALA A 104 -21.94 -5.95 30.81
CA ALA A 104 -21.61 -7.36 30.95
C ALA A 104 -20.09 -7.65 31.05
N LEU A 105 -19.20 -6.67 30.91
CA LEU A 105 -17.76 -6.91 30.93
C LEU A 105 -17.23 -7.27 32.33
N LYS A 106 -17.63 -6.53 33.36
CA LYS A 106 -17.14 -6.74 34.73
C LYS A 106 -17.70 -8.04 35.32
N GLY A 107 -16.85 -8.82 35.98
CA GLY A 107 -17.12 -10.15 36.50
C GLY A 107 -17.11 -11.26 35.44
N SER A 108 -16.87 -10.93 34.17
CA SER A 108 -17.03 -11.88 33.06
C SER A 108 -15.74 -12.61 32.69
N TRP A 109 -15.85 -13.59 31.78
CA TRP A 109 -14.69 -14.18 31.12
C TRP A 109 -13.91 -13.18 30.26
N GLY A 110 -14.55 -12.12 29.78
CA GLY A 110 -13.87 -11.03 29.08
C GLY A 110 -12.87 -10.30 29.98
N GLU A 111 -13.25 -9.99 31.22
CA GLU A 111 -12.35 -9.41 32.23
C GLU A 111 -11.21 -10.37 32.56
N LYS A 112 -11.51 -11.65 32.86
CA LYS A 112 -10.46 -12.66 33.10
C LYS A 112 -9.48 -12.78 31.93
N TYR A 113 -9.97 -12.64 30.69
CA TYR A 113 -9.11 -12.65 29.52
C TYR A 113 -8.23 -11.40 29.43
N LEU A 114 -8.76 -10.21 29.75
CA LEU A 114 -8.00 -8.97 29.86
C LEU A 114 -6.93 -9.05 30.95
N GLU A 115 -7.25 -9.62 32.11
CA GLU A 115 -6.28 -9.87 33.19
C GLU A 115 -5.13 -10.77 32.74
N ARG A 116 -5.42 -11.88 32.05
CA ARG A 116 -4.39 -12.76 31.45
C ARG A 116 -3.50 -12.03 30.44
N ARG A 117 -4.05 -10.99 29.79
CA ARG A 117 -3.36 -10.10 28.84
C ARG A 117 -2.69 -8.91 29.53
N LYS A 118 -2.76 -8.83 30.86
CA LYS A 118 -2.30 -7.73 31.72
C LYS A 118 -2.87 -6.37 31.33
N ILE A 119 -4.04 -6.32 30.72
CA ILE A 119 -4.69 -5.06 30.34
C ILE A 119 -5.60 -4.63 31.51
N PRO A 120 -5.39 -3.44 32.10
CA PRO A 120 -6.24 -2.94 33.17
C PRO A 120 -7.70 -2.81 32.72
N LEU A 121 -8.65 -3.32 33.51
CA LEU A 121 -10.08 -3.22 33.21
C LEU A 121 -10.51 -1.76 32.99
N SER A 122 -9.98 -0.84 33.79
CA SER A 122 -10.29 0.59 33.69
C SER A 122 -9.94 1.18 32.31
N ILE A 123 -8.84 0.76 31.71
CA ILE A 123 -8.45 1.18 30.35
C ILE A 123 -9.44 0.59 29.34
N ALA A 124 -9.71 -0.72 29.41
CA ALA A 124 -10.67 -1.36 28.52
C ALA A 124 -12.06 -0.70 28.58
N GLN A 125 -12.56 -0.40 29.79
CA GLN A 125 -13.82 0.31 30.00
C GLN A 125 -13.79 1.72 29.41
N SER A 126 -12.70 2.48 29.61
CA SER A 126 -12.55 3.83 29.05
C SER A 126 -12.56 3.85 27.52
N CYS A 127 -12.14 2.76 26.87
CA CYS A 127 -12.19 2.59 25.42
C CYS A 127 -13.51 1.98 24.92
N GLY A 128 -14.48 1.77 25.80
CA GLY A 128 -15.78 1.22 25.45
C GLY A 128 -15.78 -0.27 25.11
N ILE A 129 -14.81 -1.04 25.61
CA ILE A 129 -14.79 -2.50 25.44
C ILE A 129 -16.01 -3.12 26.13
N GLY A 130 -16.64 -4.07 25.45
CA GLY A 130 -17.74 -4.87 26.00
C GLY A 130 -17.43 -6.36 26.02
N TYR A 131 -18.37 -7.14 26.51
CA TYR A 131 -18.34 -8.59 26.48
C TYR A 131 -19.70 -9.15 26.04
N ALA A 132 -19.68 -10.01 25.03
CA ALA A 132 -20.82 -10.84 24.67
C ALA A 132 -20.61 -12.23 25.26
N GLU A 133 -21.54 -12.69 26.09
CA GLU A 133 -21.53 -14.07 26.56
C GLU A 133 -21.71 -15.06 25.39
N SER A 134 -21.44 -16.34 25.65
CA SER A 134 -21.75 -17.43 24.72
C SER A 134 -23.19 -17.31 24.20
N GLY A 135 -23.36 -17.33 22.89
CA GLY A 135 -24.67 -17.20 22.25
C GLY A 135 -25.32 -15.80 22.32
N LYS A 136 -24.61 -14.77 22.76
CA LYS A 136 -25.12 -13.39 22.85
C LYS A 136 -24.43 -12.40 21.91
N TRP A 137 -23.56 -12.87 21.01
CA TRP A 137 -22.92 -12.01 20.02
C TRP A 137 -23.97 -11.54 18.98
N PRO A 138 -24.13 -10.21 18.74
CA PRO A 138 -25.23 -9.65 17.96
C PRO A 138 -24.99 -9.74 16.44
N HIS A 139 -24.51 -10.88 15.94
CA HIS A 139 -24.36 -11.14 14.51
C HIS A 139 -25.73 -11.49 13.91
N LEU A 140 -26.54 -10.47 13.71
CA LEU A 140 -27.91 -10.59 13.22
C LEU A 140 -28.00 -10.35 11.71
N GLY A 141 -28.94 -11.04 11.08
CA GLY A 141 -29.34 -10.84 9.70
C GLY A 141 -30.29 -9.66 9.55
N LYS A 142 -30.65 -9.35 8.31
CA LYS A 142 -31.58 -8.25 7.99
C LYS A 142 -32.97 -8.43 8.60
N ASP A 143 -33.35 -9.68 8.89
CA ASP A 143 -34.61 -10.06 9.53
C ASP A 143 -34.51 -10.05 11.08
N GLY A 144 -33.39 -9.60 11.63
CA GLY A 144 -33.14 -9.58 13.07
C GLY A 144 -32.80 -10.95 13.67
N LYS A 145 -32.74 -12.02 12.87
CA LYS A 145 -32.39 -13.36 13.36
C LYS A 145 -30.87 -13.52 13.46
N PRO A 146 -30.34 -14.27 14.44
CA PRO A 146 -28.92 -14.58 14.49
C PRO A 146 -28.44 -15.32 13.24
N ILE A 147 -27.42 -14.79 12.57
CA ILE A 147 -26.70 -15.48 11.49
C ILE A 147 -25.73 -16.49 12.10
N TYR A 148 -24.96 -16.07 13.10
CA TYR A 148 -24.01 -16.93 13.80
C TYR A 148 -24.18 -16.79 15.30
N GLN A 149 -24.29 -17.93 15.99
CA GLN A 149 -24.20 -18.01 17.43
C GLN A 149 -22.96 -18.78 17.84
N TRP A 150 -22.08 -18.09 18.55
CA TRP A 150 -20.77 -18.62 18.89
C TRP A 150 -20.80 -19.33 20.24
N LYS A 151 -20.23 -20.54 20.29
CA LYS A 151 -20.05 -21.33 21.52
C LYS A 151 -19.24 -20.59 22.59
N TRP A 152 -18.25 -19.81 22.15
CA TRP A 152 -17.43 -19.01 23.06
C TRP A 152 -17.96 -17.58 23.09
N GLY A 153 -17.90 -16.97 24.27
CA GLY A 153 -18.14 -15.53 24.42
C GLY A 153 -17.14 -14.71 23.60
N ARG A 154 -17.35 -13.40 23.52
CA ARG A 154 -16.51 -12.50 22.74
C ARG A 154 -16.21 -11.22 23.49
N LEU A 155 -14.93 -10.85 23.55
CA LEU A 155 -14.53 -9.50 23.91
C LEU A 155 -14.83 -8.58 22.72
N VAL A 156 -15.50 -7.46 22.98
CA VAL A 156 -16.11 -6.62 21.96
C VAL A 156 -15.38 -5.29 21.88
N PHE A 157 -14.83 -4.99 20.70
CA PHE A 157 -14.19 -3.71 20.41
C PHE A 157 -15.12 -2.88 19.51
N PRO A 158 -15.45 -1.64 19.90
CA PRO A 158 -16.19 -0.74 19.03
C PRO A 158 -15.31 -0.25 17.89
N HIS A 159 -15.82 -0.32 16.67
CA HIS A 159 -15.29 0.46 15.55
C HIS A 159 -16.03 1.80 15.53
N THR A 160 -15.28 2.88 15.48
CA THR A 160 -15.78 4.26 15.54
C THR A 160 -15.31 5.07 14.33
N ASN A 161 -15.95 6.20 14.08
CA ASN A 161 -15.44 7.27 13.22
C ASN A 161 -14.70 8.35 14.05
N LEU A 162 -14.23 9.40 13.40
CA LEU A 162 -13.50 10.51 14.04
C LEU A 162 -14.29 11.26 15.11
N GLN A 163 -15.62 11.23 15.03
CA GLN A 163 -16.53 11.85 15.99
C GLN A 163 -16.83 10.92 17.17
N GLY A 164 -16.36 9.67 17.14
CA GLY A 164 -16.64 8.65 18.14
C GLY A 164 -17.98 7.94 17.94
N GLU A 165 -18.65 8.16 16.82
CA GLU A 165 -19.90 7.47 16.49
C GLU A 165 -19.61 6.03 16.08
N ILE A 166 -20.44 5.10 16.55
CA ILE A 166 -20.27 3.68 16.29
C ILE A 166 -20.53 3.38 14.81
N ILE A 167 -19.57 2.74 14.17
CA ILE A 167 -19.63 2.26 12.79
C ILE A 167 -19.92 0.77 12.74
N ASN A 168 -19.29 -0.01 13.62
CA ASN A 168 -19.40 -1.46 13.63
C ASN A 168 -18.88 -2.02 14.96
N LEU A 169 -19.02 -3.34 15.19
CA LEU A 169 -18.42 -4.04 16.31
C LEU A 169 -17.52 -5.17 15.82
N TYR A 170 -16.39 -5.35 16.48
CA TYR A 170 -15.50 -6.50 16.35
C TYR A 170 -15.57 -7.36 17.60
N GLY A 171 -15.72 -8.66 17.43
CA GLY A 171 -15.76 -9.65 18.50
C GLY A 171 -14.58 -10.60 18.43
N ARG A 172 -13.73 -10.59 19.45
CA ARG A 172 -12.69 -11.60 19.68
C ARG A 172 -13.22 -12.72 20.56
N ALA A 173 -13.20 -13.96 20.09
CA ALA A 173 -13.61 -15.11 20.92
C ALA A 173 -12.76 -15.25 22.20
N VAL A 174 -13.43 -15.28 23.35
CA VAL A 174 -12.89 -15.45 24.71
C VAL A 174 -13.96 -16.17 25.57
N GLY A 175 -13.60 -17.21 26.31
CA GLY A 175 -14.60 -17.89 27.15
C GLY A 175 -14.36 -19.35 27.48
N SER A 176 -13.14 -19.85 27.31
CA SER A 176 -12.72 -21.14 27.84
C SER A 176 -11.22 -21.17 28.02
N ASP A 177 -10.73 -22.10 28.83
CA ASP A 177 -9.31 -22.45 28.87
C ASP A 177 -8.87 -23.24 27.63
N GLU A 178 -9.83 -23.82 26.89
CA GLU A 178 -9.57 -24.39 25.56
C GLU A 178 -9.21 -23.30 24.55
N LYS A 179 -8.19 -23.58 23.73
CA LYS A 179 -7.75 -22.67 22.66
C LYS A 179 -8.80 -22.64 21.55
N THR A 180 -9.49 -21.51 21.38
CA THR A 180 -10.45 -21.35 20.27
C THR A 180 -9.75 -21.55 18.91
N PRO A 181 -10.36 -22.26 17.94
CA PRO A 181 -9.81 -22.43 16.59
C PRO A 181 -9.55 -21.08 15.90
N LYS A 182 -8.47 -20.97 15.11
CA LYS A 182 -8.06 -19.71 14.46
C LYS A 182 -9.18 -19.11 13.58
N GLU A 183 -9.90 -19.97 12.85
CA GLU A 183 -10.87 -19.56 11.83
C GLU A 183 -12.09 -18.82 12.36
N ILE A 184 -12.39 -18.98 13.66
CA ILE A 184 -13.60 -18.41 14.29
C ILE A 184 -13.26 -17.42 15.41
N ARG A 185 -11.97 -17.12 15.62
CA ARG A 185 -11.51 -16.19 16.67
C ARG A 185 -11.98 -14.76 16.44
N HIS A 186 -12.13 -14.37 15.18
CA HIS A 186 -12.42 -13.01 14.75
C HIS A 186 -13.79 -12.99 14.11
N ASP A 187 -14.64 -12.05 14.51
CA ASP A 187 -15.91 -11.81 13.84
C ASP A 187 -16.20 -10.30 13.82
N HIS A 188 -16.53 -9.75 12.66
CA HIS A 188 -17.01 -8.37 12.52
C HIS A 188 -18.47 -8.46 12.12
N LEU A 189 -19.34 -7.60 12.69
CA LEU A 189 -20.71 -7.57 12.19
C LEU A 189 -20.74 -7.13 10.72
N PRO A 190 -21.77 -7.53 9.95
CA PRO A 190 -21.90 -7.10 8.57
C PRO A 190 -21.91 -5.56 8.45
N GLY A 191 -21.21 -5.03 7.45
CA GLY A 191 -21.10 -3.59 7.19
C GLY A 191 -19.65 -3.11 7.05
N HIS A 192 -19.46 -1.80 6.95
CA HIS A 192 -18.14 -1.20 6.85
C HIS A 192 -17.33 -1.41 8.13
N LYS A 193 -16.01 -1.54 7.99
CA LYS A 193 -15.09 -1.48 9.13
C LYS A 193 -14.72 -0.02 9.40
N GLY A 194 -14.87 0.40 10.67
CA GLY A 194 -14.26 1.63 11.20
C GLY A 194 -12.92 1.34 11.90
N VAL A 195 -12.48 2.25 12.78
CA VAL A 195 -11.22 2.13 13.56
C VAL A 195 -11.56 2.05 15.05
N PHE A 196 -10.88 1.20 15.80
CA PHE A 196 -11.01 1.20 17.26
C PHE A 196 -10.29 2.41 17.85
N ASN A 197 -11.00 3.19 18.68
CA ASN A 197 -10.52 4.45 19.24
C ASN A 197 -10.14 5.48 18.15
N ALA A 198 -11.00 5.67 17.15
CA ALA A 198 -10.70 6.47 15.95
C ALA A 198 -10.50 7.96 16.24
N GLN A 199 -11.03 8.48 17.35
CA GLN A 199 -10.95 9.89 17.72
C GLN A 199 -9.49 10.37 17.88
N VAL A 200 -8.57 9.48 18.29
CA VAL A 200 -7.14 9.78 18.45
C VAL A 200 -6.42 10.03 17.12
N LEU A 201 -7.06 9.72 15.99
CA LEU A 201 -6.57 10.12 14.66
C LEU A 201 -6.62 11.65 14.46
N ASN A 202 -7.29 12.40 15.34
CA ASN A 202 -7.26 13.86 15.38
C ASN A 202 -6.08 14.44 16.20
N SER A 203 -5.34 13.61 16.94
CA SER A 203 -4.22 14.06 17.78
C SER A 203 -3.02 14.49 16.95
N GLN A 204 -2.09 15.29 17.51
CA GLN A 204 -0.83 15.65 16.83
C GLN A 204 -0.02 14.41 16.41
N THR A 205 0.04 13.42 17.30
CA THR A 205 0.74 12.14 17.15
C THR A 205 -0.21 10.99 17.44
N VAL A 206 -0.21 9.98 16.58
CA VAL A 206 -1.03 8.77 16.73
C VAL A 206 -0.21 7.49 16.53
N PHE A 207 -0.51 6.47 17.35
CA PHE A 207 0.05 5.13 17.27
C PHE A 207 -0.98 4.17 16.67
N ILE A 208 -0.67 3.57 15.53
CA ILE A 208 -1.60 2.73 14.77
C ILE A 208 -1.16 1.27 14.84
N CYS A 209 -1.96 0.44 15.50
CA CYS A 209 -1.75 -0.99 15.64
C CYS A 209 -2.61 -1.80 14.66
N GLU A 210 -2.23 -3.06 14.40
CA GLU A 210 -3.07 -3.99 13.67
C GLU A 210 -4.24 -4.48 14.54
N GLY A 211 -3.95 -4.88 15.78
CA GLY A 211 -4.92 -5.43 16.74
C GLY A 211 -5.28 -4.47 17.88
N GLY A 212 -6.50 -4.64 18.41
CA GLY A 212 -6.99 -3.86 19.55
C GLY A 212 -6.24 -4.13 20.87
N PHE A 213 -5.67 -5.33 21.05
CA PHE A 213 -4.90 -5.66 22.26
C PHE A 213 -3.56 -4.92 22.32
N ASP A 214 -2.89 -4.74 21.18
CA ASP A 214 -1.66 -3.94 21.10
C ASP A 214 -1.95 -2.48 21.43
N ALA A 215 -3.03 -1.93 20.86
CA ALA A 215 -3.47 -0.57 21.16
C ALA A 215 -3.79 -0.39 22.67
N LEU A 216 -4.52 -1.33 23.28
CA LEU A 216 -4.79 -1.30 24.73
C LEU A 216 -3.51 -1.43 25.57
N SER A 217 -2.54 -2.24 25.13
CA SER A 217 -1.26 -2.41 25.83
C SER A 217 -0.41 -1.15 25.76
N LEU A 218 -0.38 -0.46 24.61
CA LEU A 218 0.25 0.84 24.47
C LEU A 218 -0.39 1.90 25.37
N MET A 219 -1.73 1.92 25.46
CA MET A 219 -2.43 2.82 26.40
C MET A 219 -2.06 2.52 27.85
N ALA A 220 -1.95 1.23 28.22
CA ALA A 220 -1.51 0.81 29.55
C ALA A 220 -0.05 1.22 29.84
N ALA A 221 0.80 1.25 28.82
CA ALA A 221 2.17 1.76 28.89
C ALA A 221 2.27 3.30 28.84
N GLY A 222 1.15 4.02 28.74
CA GLY A 222 1.10 5.49 28.78
C GLY A 222 0.91 6.17 27.42
N TYR A 223 0.92 5.43 26.30
CA TYR A 223 0.74 5.97 24.96
C TYR A 223 -0.75 6.03 24.60
N LYS A 224 -1.44 7.02 25.17
CA LYS A 224 -2.91 7.15 25.10
C LYS A 224 -3.48 7.32 23.70
N ASN A 225 -2.74 7.95 22.78
CA ASN A 225 -3.16 8.17 21.39
C ASN A 225 -2.97 6.92 20.51
N SER A 226 -3.43 5.77 20.99
CA SER A 226 -3.29 4.49 20.28
C SER A 226 -4.63 4.05 19.69
N CYS A 227 -4.62 3.50 18.48
CA CYS A 227 -5.81 2.97 17.82
C CYS A 227 -5.51 1.66 17.08
N ALA A 228 -6.53 0.93 16.66
CA ALA A 228 -6.37 -0.29 15.88
C ALA A 228 -7.25 -0.33 14.63
N VAL A 229 -6.68 -0.80 13.51
CA VAL A 229 -7.35 -0.83 12.20
C VAL A 229 -7.88 -2.23 11.80
N PHE A 230 -7.53 -3.28 12.55
CA PHE A 230 -7.94 -4.68 12.30
C PHE A 230 -7.58 -5.16 10.89
N GLY A 231 -6.28 -5.13 10.62
CA GLY A 231 -5.65 -5.42 9.33
C GLY A 231 -5.21 -4.14 8.61
N VAL A 232 -4.05 -4.18 7.95
CA VAL A 232 -3.42 -3.00 7.32
C VAL A 232 -4.29 -2.33 6.25
N ASN A 233 -5.16 -3.09 5.57
CA ASN A 233 -6.13 -2.55 4.62
C ASN A 233 -7.29 -1.77 5.27
N GLY A 234 -7.39 -1.77 6.60
CA GLY A 234 -8.39 -1.02 7.36
C GLY A 234 -8.06 0.45 7.54
N LEU A 235 -6.84 0.88 7.24
CA LEU A 235 -6.43 2.28 7.38
C LEU A 235 -7.06 3.16 6.29
N ARG A 236 -7.72 4.24 6.73
CA ARG A 236 -8.31 5.26 5.84
C ARG A 236 -7.55 6.57 6.01
N TRP A 237 -6.64 6.91 5.10
CA TRP A 237 -5.84 8.13 5.22
C TRP A 237 -6.65 9.43 5.30
N SER A 238 -7.84 9.46 4.68
CA SER A 238 -8.77 10.59 4.79
C SER A 238 -9.21 10.87 6.23
N TRP A 239 -9.15 9.88 7.12
CA TRP A 239 -9.47 10.00 8.54
C TRP A 239 -8.25 10.39 9.39
N VAL A 240 -7.03 10.19 8.90
CA VAL A 240 -5.81 10.50 9.66
C VAL A 240 -5.51 12.00 9.62
N LYS A 241 -6.00 12.75 10.62
CA LYS A 241 -5.69 14.19 10.73
C LYS A 241 -4.35 14.45 11.39
N ALA A 242 -3.88 13.51 12.23
CA ALA A 242 -2.58 13.54 12.86
C ALA A 242 -1.44 13.87 11.89
N GLN A 243 -0.52 14.73 12.32
CA GLN A 243 0.66 15.07 11.54
C GLN A 243 1.71 13.96 11.64
N ARG A 244 1.87 13.40 12.84
CA ARG A 244 2.82 12.33 13.15
C ARG A 244 2.10 11.00 13.31
N VAL A 245 2.49 10.00 12.54
CA VAL A 245 1.91 8.66 12.54
C VAL A 245 3.00 7.65 12.84
N VAL A 246 2.80 6.87 13.89
CA VAL A 246 3.69 5.77 14.28
C VAL A 246 2.98 4.45 14.00
N PHE A 247 3.51 3.65 13.09
CA PHE A 247 3.01 2.30 12.84
C PHE A 247 3.60 1.32 13.85
N CYS A 248 2.71 0.61 14.54
CA CYS A 248 2.99 -0.38 15.58
C CYS A 248 2.42 -1.75 15.15
N PHE A 249 2.76 -2.18 13.94
CA PHE A 249 2.29 -3.46 13.38
C PHE A 249 3.16 -4.64 13.87
N ASP A 250 2.59 -5.84 13.84
CA ASP A 250 3.27 -7.06 14.29
C ASP A 250 4.54 -7.30 13.45
N GLN A 251 5.55 -7.95 14.05
CA GLN A 251 6.81 -8.25 13.37
C GLN A 251 6.64 -9.23 12.19
N ASP A 252 5.59 -10.07 12.23
CA ASP A 252 5.27 -11.03 11.17
C ASP A 252 4.55 -10.37 9.99
N THR A 253 3.95 -9.19 10.17
CA THR A 253 3.24 -8.45 9.11
C THR A 253 4.22 -7.74 8.15
N ALA A 254 5.51 -8.12 8.18
CA ALA A 254 6.64 -7.63 7.39
C ALA A 254 6.54 -7.91 5.87
N GLY A 255 5.34 -7.84 5.30
CA GLY A 255 5.09 -7.82 3.87
C GLY A 255 5.05 -6.40 3.30
N SER A 256 5.18 -6.27 1.98
CA SER A 256 5.19 -5.03 1.18
C SER A 256 4.06 -4.02 1.44
N GLN A 257 3.00 -4.40 2.17
CA GLN A 257 1.79 -3.61 2.38
C GLN A 257 2.02 -2.36 3.26
N TRP A 258 2.76 -2.48 4.37
CA TRP A 258 3.01 -1.31 5.24
C TRP A 258 3.93 -0.29 4.56
N LYS A 259 4.88 -0.74 3.72
CA LYS A 259 5.72 0.15 2.91
C LYS A 259 4.86 0.99 1.96
N ALA A 260 3.81 0.40 1.40
CA ALA A 260 2.86 1.12 0.56
C ALA A 260 2.08 2.17 1.35
N LEU A 261 1.59 1.84 2.55
CA LEU A 261 0.90 2.78 3.43
C LEU A 261 1.79 3.96 3.82
N ALA A 262 3.04 3.71 4.22
CA ALA A 262 3.95 4.80 4.56
C ALA A 262 4.29 5.70 3.37
N LYS A 263 4.43 5.12 2.17
CA LYS A 263 4.57 5.90 0.93
C LYS A 263 3.36 6.79 0.69
N GLU A 264 2.16 6.29 0.95
CA GLU A 264 0.92 7.06 0.81
C GLU A 264 0.82 8.19 1.86
N GLY A 265 1.04 7.89 3.14
CA GLY A 265 1.05 8.88 4.22
C GLY A 265 2.07 10.00 4.00
N ALA A 266 3.29 9.66 3.57
CA ALA A 266 4.32 10.64 3.25
C ALA A 266 3.92 11.55 2.08
N ARG A 267 3.25 11.02 1.04
CA ARG A 267 2.70 11.83 -0.08
C ARG A 267 1.61 12.80 0.39
N LEU A 268 0.90 12.46 1.46
CA LEU A 268 -0.09 13.32 2.09
C LEU A 268 0.51 14.31 3.10
N GLY A 269 1.85 14.43 3.13
CA GLY A 269 2.57 15.38 4.00
C GLY A 269 2.66 14.97 5.46
N LYS A 270 2.38 13.70 5.78
CA LYS A 270 2.48 13.16 7.14
C LYS A 270 3.92 12.76 7.48
N GLU A 271 4.30 12.92 8.74
CA GLU A 271 5.52 12.34 9.27
C GLU A 271 5.25 10.88 9.67
N ILE A 272 5.83 9.94 8.93
CA ILE A 272 5.60 8.50 9.13
C ILE A 272 6.79 7.87 9.84
N TYR A 273 6.50 7.16 10.92
CA TYR A 273 7.46 6.43 11.75
C TYR A 273 7.02 4.98 11.88
N PHE A 274 8.00 4.14 12.20
CA PHE A 274 7.79 2.74 12.52
C PHE A 274 8.41 2.44 13.86
N LEU A 275 7.72 1.60 14.63
CA LEU A 275 8.31 1.09 15.84
C LEU A 275 9.44 0.10 15.46
N PRO A 276 10.69 0.34 15.88
CA PRO A 276 11.82 -0.54 15.57
C PRO A 276 11.59 -1.96 16.09
N GLY A 277 12.13 -2.97 15.41
CA GLY A 277 12.03 -4.36 15.84
C GLY A 277 12.65 -4.61 17.22
N GLU A 278 13.65 -3.81 17.58
CA GLU A 278 14.34 -3.82 18.87
C GLU A 278 13.38 -3.53 20.03
N VAL A 279 12.38 -2.66 19.81
CA VAL A 279 11.37 -2.35 20.82
C VAL A 279 10.54 -3.57 21.18
N PHE A 280 10.33 -4.49 20.24
CA PHE A 280 9.57 -5.70 20.48
C PHE A 280 10.37 -6.73 21.29
N HIS A 281 11.67 -6.55 21.50
CA HIS A 281 12.53 -7.47 22.26
C HIS A 281 12.40 -8.95 21.83
N GLY A 282 12.17 -9.20 20.54
CA GLY A 282 11.98 -10.53 19.97
C GLY A 282 10.59 -11.15 20.20
N TYR A 283 9.63 -10.41 20.76
CA TYR A 283 8.23 -10.83 20.83
C TYR A 283 7.50 -10.54 19.53
N LYS A 284 6.45 -11.31 19.26
CA LYS A 284 5.71 -11.22 18.01
C LYS A 284 4.96 -9.88 17.87
N ASP A 285 4.28 -9.49 18.94
CA ASP A 285 3.41 -8.32 19.00
C ASP A 285 3.60 -7.55 20.32
N LEU A 286 3.03 -6.35 20.41
CA LEU A 286 3.21 -5.46 21.56
C LEU A 286 2.49 -5.98 22.80
N ASN A 287 1.38 -6.68 22.63
CA ASN A 287 0.71 -7.30 23.77
C ASN A 287 1.52 -8.47 24.36
N GLU A 288 2.20 -9.28 23.55
CA GLU A 288 3.11 -10.33 24.02
C GLU A 288 4.27 -9.73 24.83
N LEU A 289 4.88 -8.65 24.32
CA LEU A 289 5.88 -7.88 25.05
C LEU A 289 5.32 -7.38 26.39
N TRP A 290 4.16 -6.73 26.36
CA TRP A 290 3.50 -6.19 27.54
C TRP A 290 3.22 -7.25 28.60
N VAL A 291 2.68 -8.40 28.21
CA VAL A 291 2.42 -9.51 29.14
C VAL A 291 3.70 -9.99 29.82
N LYS A 292 4.84 -9.99 29.10
CA LYS A 292 6.11 -10.49 29.61
C LYS A 292 6.90 -9.47 30.42
N LYS A 293 6.79 -8.18 30.11
CA LYS A 293 7.64 -7.13 30.69
C LYS A 293 6.88 -6.08 31.50
N GLU A 294 5.57 -5.96 31.31
CA GLU A 294 4.71 -4.89 31.87
C GLU A 294 5.27 -3.48 31.60
N LYS A 295 6.05 -3.37 30.52
CA LYS A 295 6.69 -2.15 30.06
C LYS A 295 6.81 -2.23 28.55
N ILE A 296 6.37 -1.18 27.87
CA ILE A 296 6.70 -0.92 26.48
C ILE A 296 7.49 0.38 26.46
N ASP A 297 8.78 0.30 26.15
CA ASP A 297 9.64 1.46 26.02
C ASP A 297 9.86 1.71 24.53
N ILE A 298 9.17 2.72 24.00
CA ILE A 298 9.31 3.06 22.58
C ILE A 298 10.48 4.03 22.35
N GLY A 299 11.25 4.35 23.40
CA GLY A 299 12.40 5.26 23.37
C GLY A 299 12.03 6.73 23.23
N GLU A 300 13.07 7.58 23.21
CA GLU A 300 12.92 8.98 22.81
C GLU A 300 12.69 9.08 21.31
N TRP A 301 11.59 9.73 20.95
CA TRP A 301 11.33 10.19 19.60
C TRP A 301 12.22 11.41 19.38
N LYS A 302 13.48 11.21 18.99
CA LYS A 302 14.19 12.30 18.33
C LYS A 302 13.33 12.67 17.12
N ASP A 303 12.96 13.94 17.00
CA ASP A 303 12.57 14.46 15.70
C ASP A 303 13.63 13.93 14.75
N PRO A 304 13.22 13.28 13.65
CA PRO A 304 14.18 12.76 12.73
C PRO A 304 15.19 13.87 12.44
N GLU A 305 16.48 13.64 12.72
CA GLU A 305 17.52 14.26 11.89
C GLU A 305 17.34 13.66 10.50
N VAL A 306 16.23 13.99 9.84
CA VAL A 306 15.73 13.31 8.66
C VAL A 306 15.90 11.79 8.82
N ILE A 307 14.99 11.10 9.51
CA ILE A 307 14.58 9.76 9.10
C ILE A 307 14.15 9.99 7.68
N THR A 308 15.12 9.75 6.82
CA THR A 308 15.09 9.55 5.40
C THR A 308 13.67 9.57 4.90
N ARG A 309 13.36 10.56 4.04
CA ARG A 309 12.49 10.31 2.87
C ARG A 309 12.72 8.84 2.52
N LEU A 310 11.69 8.00 2.67
CA LEU A 310 11.66 6.53 2.54
C LEU A 310 12.98 5.92 2.05
N PRO A 311 13.48 4.78 2.61
CA PRO A 311 14.67 4.12 2.09
C PRO A 311 14.53 3.97 0.57
N GLY A 312 15.28 4.83 -0.08
CA GLY A 312 15.25 5.16 -1.50
C GLY A 312 16.68 5.25 -1.98
N GLY A 313 17.58 4.53 -1.29
CA GLY A 313 18.88 4.23 -1.83
C GLY A 313 18.69 3.43 -3.11
N GLU A 314 19.52 3.71 -4.11
CA GLU A 314 19.55 3.03 -5.39
C GLU A 314 19.44 1.51 -5.25
N SER A 315 20.00 0.94 -4.17
CA SER A 315 19.92 -0.48 -3.83
C SER A 315 18.50 -1.06 -3.77
N GLU A 316 17.54 -0.39 -3.12
CA GLU A 316 16.18 -0.94 -2.94
C GLU A 316 15.29 -0.70 -4.17
N ILE A 317 15.59 0.38 -4.91
CA ILE A 317 15.03 0.66 -6.24
C ILE A 317 15.49 -0.41 -7.23
N MET A 318 16.79 -0.72 -7.26
CA MET A 318 17.36 -1.77 -8.10
C MET A 318 16.83 -3.15 -7.71
N ALA A 319 16.63 -3.43 -6.42
CA ALA A 319 16.02 -4.67 -5.97
C ALA A 319 14.55 -4.77 -6.42
N THR A 320 13.77 -3.70 -6.31
CA THR A 320 12.37 -3.67 -6.77
C THR A 320 12.27 -3.82 -8.29
N ILE A 321 13.16 -3.14 -9.03
CA ILE A 321 13.29 -3.26 -10.49
C ILE A 321 13.64 -4.70 -10.84
N GLN A 322 14.64 -5.30 -10.20
CA GLN A 322 15.05 -6.68 -10.45
C GLN A 322 13.96 -7.70 -10.12
N GLU A 323 13.28 -7.58 -8.99
CA GLU A 323 12.18 -8.46 -8.58
C GLU A 323 11.03 -8.39 -9.60
N THR A 324 10.69 -7.17 -10.03
CA THR A 324 9.63 -6.93 -11.00
C THR A 324 10.03 -7.44 -12.38
N TYR A 325 11.27 -7.21 -12.79
CA TYR A 325 11.83 -7.75 -14.04
C TYR A 325 11.87 -9.27 -14.01
N LYS A 326 12.06 -9.90 -12.85
CA LYS A 326 12.05 -11.36 -12.66
C LYS A 326 10.64 -11.95 -12.78
N VAL A 327 9.62 -11.26 -12.25
CA VAL A 327 8.21 -11.63 -12.43
C VAL A 327 7.78 -11.45 -13.89
N ILE A 328 8.15 -10.33 -14.50
CA ILE A 328 7.88 -10.05 -15.92
C ILE A 328 8.59 -11.07 -16.80
N SER A 329 9.91 -11.26 -16.68
CA SER A 329 10.65 -12.27 -17.46
C SER A 329 10.15 -13.70 -17.24
N GLY A 330 9.62 -14.03 -16.05
CA GLY A 330 8.92 -15.29 -15.79
C GLY A 330 7.59 -15.43 -16.57
N MET A 331 6.83 -14.34 -16.70
CA MET A 331 5.60 -14.27 -17.51
C MET A 331 5.89 -14.19 -19.03
N TYR A 332 7.09 -13.74 -19.40
CA TYR A 332 7.61 -13.64 -20.77
C TYR A 332 8.33 -14.93 -21.14
N GLN A 333 7.58 -16.02 -21.28
CA GLN A 333 8.12 -17.16 -22.01
C GLN A 333 8.35 -16.73 -23.48
N PRO A 334 9.52 -16.99 -24.09
CA PRO A 334 9.79 -16.61 -25.49
C PRO A 334 8.70 -17.04 -26.48
N GLY A 335 8.00 -18.13 -26.17
CA GLY A 335 6.84 -18.60 -26.95
C GLY A 335 5.60 -17.69 -26.89
N PHE A 336 5.38 -16.94 -25.81
CA PHE A 336 4.23 -16.04 -25.66
C PHE A 336 4.37 -14.79 -26.52
N LEU A 337 5.54 -14.14 -26.51
CA LEU A 337 5.79 -12.98 -27.36
C LEU A 337 5.77 -13.35 -28.85
N ALA A 338 6.40 -14.46 -29.23
CA ALA A 338 6.33 -14.97 -30.60
C ALA A 338 4.89 -15.33 -31.01
N TRP A 339 4.09 -15.85 -30.07
CA TRP A 339 2.67 -16.09 -30.30
C TRP A 339 1.89 -14.78 -30.47
N CYS A 340 2.13 -13.77 -29.63
CA CYS A 340 1.50 -12.45 -29.75
C CYS A 340 1.89 -11.76 -31.06
N GLU A 341 3.17 -11.78 -31.44
CA GLU A 341 3.64 -11.24 -32.71
C GLU A 341 2.90 -11.87 -33.91
N LYS A 342 2.71 -13.19 -33.87
CA LYS A 342 2.04 -13.94 -34.95
C LYS A 342 0.51 -13.84 -34.93
N ASN A 343 -0.13 -13.84 -33.76
CA ASN A 343 -1.58 -14.02 -33.62
C ASN A 343 -2.31 -12.79 -33.08
N ASN A 344 -1.61 -11.87 -32.41
CA ASN A 344 -2.17 -10.63 -31.90
C ASN A 344 -1.14 -9.48 -31.95
N PRO A 345 -0.81 -8.98 -33.16
CA PRO A 345 0.27 -8.00 -33.36
C PRO A 345 0.04 -6.69 -32.61
N LYS A 346 -1.22 -6.34 -32.36
CA LYS A 346 -1.59 -5.17 -31.56
C LYS A 346 -1.22 -5.34 -30.08
N LYS A 347 -1.52 -6.49 -29.49
CA LYS A 347 -1.10 -6.82 -28.12
C LYS A 347 0.42 -6.89 -28.01
N TYR A 348 1.10 -7.40 -29.04
CA TYR A 348 2.56 -7.38 -29.11
C TYR A 348 3.12 -5.94 -29.11
N GLN A 349 2.57 -5.04 -29.93
CA GLN A 349 2.95 -3.63 -29.94
C GLN A 349 2.70 -2.93 -28.60
N GLU A 350 1.56 -3.19 -27.96
CA GLU A 350 1.24 -2.63 -26.64
C GLU A 350 2.22 -3.12 -25.55
N ILE A 351 2.65 -4.38 -25.60
CA ILE A 351 3.67 -4.93 -24.68
C ILE A 351 5.02 -4.23 -24.91
N GLU A 352 5.46 -4.10 -26.16
CA GLU A 352 6.72 -3.45 -26.54
C GLU A 352 6.76 -1.97 -26.13
N GLU A 353 5.66 -1.25 -26.33
CA GLU A 353 5.53 0.16 -25.93
C GLU A 353 5.61 0.33 -24.41
N LEU A 354 4.95 -0.55 -23.66
CA LEU A 354 5.02 -0.54 -22.20
C LEU A 354 6.41 -0.90 -21.70
N GLN A 355 7.08 -1.86 -22.32
CA GLN A 355 8.45 -2.23 -21.96
C GLN A 355 9.41 -1.05 -22.13
N GLY A 356 9.36 -0.34 -23.27
CA GLY A 356 10.16 0.87 -23.47
C GLY A 356 9.86 1.95 -22.43
N CYS A 357 8.58 2.16 -22.07
CA CYS A 357 8.20 3.12 -21.03
C CYS A 357 8.70 2.71 -19.63
N ILE A 358 8.74 1.42 -19.31
CA ILE A 358 9.26 0.87 -18.06
C ILE A 358 10.78 1.05 -17.98
N GLU A 359 11.50 0.72 -19.06
CA GLU A 359 12.95 0.87 -19.15
C GLU A 359 13.36 2.33 -19.04
N GLU A 360 12.69 3.23 -19.77
CA GLU A 360 12.90 4.67 -19.68
C GLU A 360 12.62 5.20 -18.26
N ALA A 361 11.56 4.74 -17.61
CA ALA A 361 11.26 5.12 -16.24
C ALA A 361 12.31 4.60 -15.24
N ALA A 362 12.81 3.39 -15.45
CA ALA A 362 13.86 2.79 -14.63
C ALA A 362 15.20 3.54 -14.76
N GLU A 363 15.64 3.82 -15.99
CA GLU A 363 16.86 4.57 -16.28
C GLU A 363 16.82 5.98 -15.68
N ASN A 364 15.66 6.64 -15.75
CA ASN A 364 15.46 7.98 -15.20
C ASN A 364 15.17 7.98 -13.70
N LYS A 365 15.14 6.81 -13.04
CA LYS A 365 14.76 6.65 -11.62
C LYS A 365 13.39 7.27 -11.30
N ASP A 366 12.50 7.33 -12.28
CA ASP A 366 11.13 7.84 -12.14
C ASP A 366 10.23 6.74 -11.60
N LEU A 367 10.22 6.60 -10.27
CA LEU A 367 9.44 5.59 -9.56
C LEU A 367 7.92 5.74 -9.75
N GLY A 368 7.45 6.95 -10.05
CA GLY A 368 6.03 7.22 -10.31
C GLY A 368 5.60 6.62 -11.64
N LYS A 369 6.35 6.96 -12.70
CA LYS A 369 6.13 6.42 -14.04
C LYS A 369 6.36 4.91 -14.06
N LEU A 370 7.42 4.41 -13.42
CA LEU A 370 7.72 2.99 -13.36
C LEU A 370 6.53 2.19 -12.79
N LYS A 371 5.94 2.64 -11.67
CA LYS A 371 4.75 1.99 -11.07
C LYS A 371 3.55 2.00 -12.03
N VAL A 372 3.29 3.10 -12.72
CA VAL A 372 2.16 3.25 -13.66
C VAL A 372 2.30 2.29 -14.84
N GLU A 373 3.46 2.26 -15.48
CA GLU A 373 3.70 1.45 -16.67
C GLU A 373 3.72 -0.05 -16.34
N LEU A 374 4.26 -0.42 -15.17
CA LEU A 374 4.19 -1.79 -14.65
C LEU A 374 2.75 -2.25 -14.41
N ASN A 375 1.88 -1.40 -13.85
CA ASN A 375 0.48 -1.74 -13.65
C ASN A 375 -0.28 -1.92 -14.97
N LYS A 376 -0.03 -1.05 -15.97
CA LYS A 376 -0.60 -1.20 -17.31
C LYS A 376 -0.18 -2.53 -17.94
N LEU A 377 1.07 -2.93 -17.76
CA LEU A 377 1.56 -4.22 -18.25
C LEU A 377 0.86 -5.39 -17.58
N VAL A 378 0.71 -5.37 -16.24
CA VAL A 378 -0.06 -6.39 -15.50
C VAL A 378 -1.51 -6.47 -15.98
N ASP A 379 -2.17 -5.33 -16.21
CA ASP A 379 -3.54 -5.29 -16.72
C ASP A 379 -3.66 -5.82 -18.14
N LEU A 380 -2.65 -5.57 -18.98
CA LEU A 380 -2.57 -6.11 -20.34
C LEU A 380 -2.46 -7.65 -20.34
N PHE A 381 -1.76 -8.23 -19.36
CA PHE A 381 -1.70 -9.68 -19.17
C PHE A 381 -2.98 -10.28 -18.60
N LYS A 382 -3.75 -9.53 -17.80
CA LYS A 382 -5.05 -9.98 -17.25
C LYS A 382 -6.18 -9.97 -18.27
N ARG A 383 -6.09 -9.10 -19.28
CA ARG A 383 -7.04 -9.08 -20.42
C ARG A 383 -6.74 -10.30 -21.31
N ARG A 384 -7.52 -11.36 -21.10
CA ARG A 384 -7.48 -12.59 -21.92
C ARG A 384 -7.72 -12.25 -23.38
#